data_AF-A0A832GZ61-F1
#
_entry.id   AF-A0A832GZ61-F1
#
_cell.length_a   1.000
_cell.length_b   1.000
_cell.length_c   1.000
_cell.angle_alpha   90.00
_cell.angle_beta   90.00
_cell.angle_gamma   90.00
#
_symmetry.space_group_name_H-M   'P 1'
#
loop_
_entity.id
_entity.type
_entity.pdbx_description
1 polymer ?
#
loop_
_entity_poly.entity_id
_entity_poly.type
_entity_poly.pdbx_seq_one_letter_code
_entity_poly.pdbx_strand_id
1 'polypeptide(L)'
;MRWMAFEELLALVGARLAEAVRLLEAFLESGEASRLQLASELLASVGRETYAALAEHRHAILAAVSLEAAARLEERAAEIERRGLREDDIEYVEDVCELLKRISGSISSGEYEESYRAMRARGQ
;
A
#
# COMPACT_ATOMS: atom_id res chain seq x y z
N MET A 1 -17.14 -15.05 -13.95
CA MET A 1 -16.17 -14.16 -13.31
C MET A 1 -16.08 -12.91 -14.17
N ARG A 2 -16.48 -11.74 -13.67
CA ARG A 2 -16.44 -10.49 -14.46
C ARG A 2 -15.00 -10.01 -14.45
N TRP A 3 -14.39 -9.84 -15.63
CA TRP A 3 -13.08 -9.20 -15.76
C TRP A 3 -13.22 -7.76 -15.25
N MET A 4 -12.46 -7.37 -14.23
CA MET A 4 -12.42 -5.96 -13.84
C MET A 4 -11.51 -5.22 -14.80
N ALA A 5 -11.91 -4.03 -15.23
CA ALA A 5 -11.01 -3.20 -16.03
C ALA A 5 -9.79 -2.81 -15.17
N PHE A 6 -8.64 -2.59 -15.81
CA PHE A 6 -7.42 -2.21 -15.10
C PHE A 6 -7.62 -0.91 -14.31
N GLU A 7 -8.37 0.04 -14.86
CA GLU A 7 -8.75 1.31 -14.21
C GLU A 7 -9.56 1.08 -12.93
N GLU A 8 -10.54 0.18 -12.97
CA GLU A 8 -11.36 -0.18 -11.80
C GLU A 8 -10.51 -0.87 -10.71
N LEU A 9 -9.58 -1.73 -11.14
CA LEU A 9 -8.65 -2.42 -10.25
C LEU A 9 -7.67 -1.44 -9.60
N LEU A 10 -7.14 -0.48 -10.36
CA LEU A 10 -6.30 0.59 -9.82
C LEU A 10 -7.08 1.46 -8.85
N ALA A 11 -8.31 1.87 -9.17
CA ALA A 11 -9.14 2.67 -8.28
C ALA A 11 -9.42 1.96 -6.95
N LEU A 12 -9.71 0.65 -6.98
CA LEU A 12 -9.85 -0.17 -5.78
C LEU A 12 -8.57 -0.15 -4.93
N VAL A 13 -7.41 -0.41 -5.55
CA VAL A 13 -6.13 -0.40 -4.83
C VAL A 13 -5.85 0.99 -4.25
N GLY A 14 -5.99 2.05 -5.05
CA GLY A 14 -5.75 3.43 -4.62
C GLY A 14 -6.60 3.83 -3.42
N ALA A 15 -7.89 3.49 -3.43
CA ALA A 15 -8.78 3.76 -2.30
C ALA A 15 -8.33 3.05 -1.01
N ARG A 16 -7.88 1.80 -1.12
CA ARG A 16 -7.43 1.01 0.03
C ARG A 16 -6.05 1.45 0.53
N LEU A 17 -5.17 1.89 -0.37
CA LEU A 17 -3.90 2.53 0.02
C LEU A 17 -4.16 3.85 0.76
N ALA A 18 -5.12 4.66 0.32
CA ALA A 18 -5.51 5.88 1.02
C ALA A 18 -6.10 5.61 2.41
N GLU A 19 -6.81 4.49 2.57
CA GLU A 19 -7.25 4.02 3.89
C GLU A 19 -6.08 3.58 4.79
N ALA A 20 -5.10 2.87 4.24
CA ALA A 20 -3.88 2.51 4.98
C ALA A 20 -3.10 3.76 5.41
N VAL A 21 -2.97 4.77 4.54
CA VAL A 21 -2.35 6.06 4.87
C VAL A 21 -3.02 6.70 6.09
N ARG A 22 -4.36 6.74 6.15
CA ARG A 22 -5.07 7.32 7.30
C ARG A 22 -4.76 6.59 8.62
N LEU A 23 -4.57 5.26 8.56
CA LEU A 23 -4.17 4.49 9.74
C LEU A 23 -2.74 4.80 10.16
N LEU A 24 -1.81 4.95 9.20
CA LEU A 24 -0.43 5.34 9.49
C LEU A 24 -0.33 6.77 10.03
N GLU A 25 -1.07 7.72 9.47
CA GLU A 25 -1.14 9.10 10.00
C GLU A 25 -1.66 9.10 11.44
N ALA A 26 -2.73 8.34 11.70
CA ALA A 26 -3.26 8.23 13.05
C ALA A 26 -2.28 7.54 14.02
N PHE A 27 -1.38 6.66 13.53
CA PHE A 27 -0.29 6.12 14.34
C PHE A 27 0.75 7.19 14.65
N LEU A 28 1.15 7.99 13.66
CA LEU A 28 2.12 9.07 13.86
C LEU A 28 1.64 10.11 14.88
N GLU A 29 0.32 10.30 14.98
CA GLU A 29 -0.30 11.17 15.99
C GLU A 29 -0.34 10.57 17.41
N SER A 30 -0.57 9.25 17.53
CA SER A 30 -0.89 8.61 18.82
C SER A 30 0.20 7.69 19.38
N GLY A 31 1.07 7.16 18.53
CA GLY A 31 2.03 6.11 18.85
C GLY A 31 1.43 4.72 19.08
N GLU A 32 0.13 4.50 18.82
CA GLU A 32 -0.53 3.23 19.13
C GLU A 32 -0.28 2.16 18.05
N ALA A 33 0.50 1.14 18.40
CA ALA A 33 0.88 0.03 17.51
C ALA A 33 -0.32 -0.70 16.86
N SER A 34 -1.49 -0.72 17.50
CA SER A 34 -2.73 -1.29 16.95
C SER A 34 -3.10 -0.70 15.59
N ARG A 35 -2.78 0.57 15.34
CA ARG A 35 -3.02 1.22 14.05
C ARG A 35 -2.10 0.69 12.94
N LEU A 36 -0.85 0.34 13.26
CA LEU A 36 0.06 -0.31 12.31
C LEU A 36 -0.44 -1.71 11.96
N GLN A 37 -0.97 -2.43 12.95
CA GLN A 37 -1.52 -3.76 12.72
C GLN A 37 -2.74 -3.71 11.79
N LEU A 38 -3.67 -2.77 12.01
CA LEU A 38 -4.80 -2.55 11.11
C LEU A 38 -4.34 -2.17 9.70
N ALA A 39 -3.32 -1.30 9.57
CA ALA A 39 -2.76 -0.93 8.28
C ALA A 39 -2.12 -2.14 7.57
N SER A 40 -1.42 -2.99 8.32
CA SER A 40 -0.84 -4.24 7.80
C SER A 40 -1.90 -5.19 7.28
N GLU A 41 -2.93 -5.49 8.07
CA GLU A 41 -4.02 -6.40 7.68
C GLU A 41 -4.73 -5.93 6.40
N LEU A 42 -4.97 -4.61 6.33
CA LEU A 42 -5.54 -3.94 5.17
C LEU A 42 -4.68 -4.13 3.92
N LEU A 43 -3.39 -3.80 4.00
CA LEU A 43 -2.46 -3.93 2.88
C LEU A 43 -2.29 -5.40 2.44
N ALA A 44 -2.29 -6.33 3.40
CA ALA A 44 -2.21 -7.76 3.12
C ALA A 44 -3.46 -8.27 2.39
N SER A 45 -4.65 -7.83 2.81
CA SER A 45 -5.93 -8.11 2.15
C SER A 45 -5.92 -7.61 0.71
N VAL A 46 -5.58 -6.33 0.50
CA VAL A 46 -5.50 -5.73 -0.84
C VAL A 46 -4.52 -6.47 -1.73
N GLY A 47 -3.32 -6.73 -1.22
CA GLY A 47 -2.29 -7.45 -1.96
C GLY A 47 -2.76 -8.82 -2.41
N ARG A 48 -3.36 -9.63 -1.51
CA ARG A 48 -3.86 -10.97 -1.84
C ARG A 48 -5.04 -10.93 -2.82
N GLU A 49 -6.00 -10.04 -2.59
CA GLU A 49 -7.23 -9.95 -3.40
C GLU A 49 -6.96 -9.46 -4.82
N THR A 50 -5.95 -8.60 -5.00
CA THR A 50 -5.66 -7.97 -6.30
C THR A 50 -4.53 -8.64 -7.07
N TYR A 51 -3.74 -9.52 -6.44
CA TYR A 51 -2.55 -10.12 -7.07
C TYR A 51 -2.84 -10.77 -8.42
N ALA A 52 -3.82 -11.69 -8.47
CA ALA A 52 -4.13 -12.43 -9.69
C ALA A 52 -4.60 -11.51 -10.82
N ALA A 53 -5.52 -10.58 -10.52
CA ALA A 53 -6.04 -9.62 -11.49
C ALA A 53 -4.93 -8.68 -12.00
N LEU A 54 -4.07 -8.18 -11.11
CA LEU A 54 -2.94 -7.34 -11.50
C LEU A 54 -1.91 -8.11 -12.33
N ALA A 55 -1.68 -9.39 -12.01
CA ALA A 55 -0.77 -10.25 -12.77
C ALA A 55 -1.27 -10.51 -14.21
N GLU A 56 -2.59 -10.68 -14.40
CA GLU A 56 -3.20 -10.78 -15.73
C GLU A 56 -2.95 -9.51 -16.57
N HIS A 57 -2.91 -8.35 -15.92
CA HIS A 57 -2.54 -7.09 -16.53
C HIS A 57 -1.02 -6.85 -16.63
N ARG A 58 -0.18 -7.84 -16.28
CA ARG A 58 1.30 -7.77 -16.18
C ARG A 58 1.81 -6.70 -15.19
N HIS A 59 1.03 -6.43 -14.15
CA HIS A 59 1.29 -5.37 -13.18
C HIS A 59 1.25 -5.84 -11.72
N ALA A 60 1.71 -7.07 -11.46
CA ALA A 60 1.70 -7.68 -10.12
C ALA A 60 2.53 -6.93 -9.07
N ILE A 61 3.38 -6.00 -9.49
CA ILE A 61 4.25 -5.21 -8.60
C ILE A 61 3.45 -4.43 -7.55
N LEU A 62 2.28 -3.90 -7.90
CA LEU A 62 1.47 -3.12 -6.97
C LEU A 62 0.91 -4.00 -5.84
N ALA A 63 0.49 -5.23 -6.16
CA ALA A 63 0.09 -6.20 -5.14
C ALA A 63 1.28 -6.65 -4.28
N ALA A 64 2.44 -6.88 -4.90
CA ALA A 64 3.65 -7.29 -4.19
C ALA A 64 4.13 -6.23 -3.19
N VAL A 65 4.14 -4.95 -3.59
CA VAL A 65 4.50 -3.83 -2.71
C VAL A 65 3.55 -3.75 -1.51
N SER A 66 2.24 -3.92 -1.71
CA SER A 66 1.27 -3.96 -0.60
C SER A 66 1.55 -5.11 0.37
N LEU A 67 1.87 -6.30 -0.14
CA LEU A 67 2.21 -7.46 0.70
C LEU A 67 3.51 -7.25 1.49
N GLU A 68 4.53 -6.66 0.85
CA GLU A 68 5.78 -6.34 1.53
C GLU A 68 5.58 -5.30 2.63
N ALA A 69 4.88 -4.20 2.33
CA ALA A 69 4.55 -3.18 3.30
C ALA A 69 3.75 -3.76 4.48
N ALA A 70 2.80 -4.66 4.22
CA ALA A 70 2.05 -5.35 5.28
C ALA A 70 2.97 -6.13 6.22
N ALA A 71 3.84 -6.98 5.68
CA ALA A 71 4.73 -7.81 6.48
C ALA A 71 5.66 -6.97 7.37
N ARG A 72 6.19 -5.86 6.83
CA ARG A 72 7.08 -4.98 7.59
C ARG A 72 6.36 -4.17 8.67
N LEU A 73 5.13 -3.71 8.41
CA LEU A 73 4.31 -3.04 9.41
C LEU A 73 3.90 -3.98 10.55
N GLU A 74 3.61 -5.25 10.22
CA GLU A 74 3.31 -6.28 11.23
C GLU A 74 4.54 -6.53 12.13
N GLU A 75 5.72 -6.72 11.53
CA GLU A 75 6.97 -6.86 12.26
C GLU A 75 7.23 -5.65 13.17
N ARG A 76 7.05 -4.43 12.64
CA ARG A 76 7.26 -3.20 13.39
C ARG A 76 6.27 -3.05 14.55
N ALA A 77 4.99 -3.36 14.33
CA ALA A 77 3.97 -3.34 15.38
C ALA A 77 4.35 -4.27 16.54
N ALA A 78 4.75 -5.51 16.22
CA ALA A 78 5.18 -6.49 17.23
C ALA A 78 6.45 -6.03 17.99
N GLU A 79 7.38 -5.37 17.31
CA GLU A 79 8.54 -4.77 17.98
C GLU A 79 8.11 -3.66 18.95
N ILE A 80 7.27 -2.72 18.53
CA ILE A 80 6.78 -1.62 19.37
C ILE A 80 6.05 -2.17 20.60
N GLU A 81 5.20 -3.18 20.44
CA GLU A 81 4.52 -3.82 21.58
C GLU A 81 5.50 -4.44 22.58
N ARG A 82 6.59 -5.04 22.07
CA ARG A 82 7.59 -5.71 22.91
C ARG A 82 8.53 -4.75 23.62
N ARG A 83 9.00 -3.70 22.94
CA ARG A 83 10.08 -2.81 23.44
C ARG A 83 9.68 -1.37 23.67
N GLY A 84 8.42 -1.02 23.42
CA GLY A 84 7.94 0.35 23.39
C GLY A 84 8.34 1.10 22.11
N LEU A 85 7.60 2.17 21.85
CA LEU A 85 7.80 3.07 20.72
C LEU A 85 9.12 3.83 20.86
N ARG A 86 9.83 3.97 19.74
CA ARG A 86 11.06 4.74 19.60
C ARG A 86 11.01 5.65 18.37
N GLU A 87 11.95 6.58 18.31
CA GLU A 87 12.07 7.54 17.21
C GLU A 87 12.30 6.87 15.85
N ASP A 88 13.08 5.78 15.80
CA ASP A 88 13.33 5.00 14.57
C ASP A 88 12.07 4.30 14.04
N ASP A 89 11.09 4.00 14.90
CA ASP A 89 9.78 3.49 14.48
C ASP A 89 8.96 4.58 13.79
N ILE A 90 9.05 5.82 14.30
CA ILE A 90 8.36 6.97 13.73
C ILE A 90 8.91 7.29 12.35
N GLU A 91 10.23 7.46 12.23
CA GLU A 91 10.90 7.72 10.94
C GLU A 91 10.55 6.64 9.90
N TYR A 92 10.58 5.37 10.32
CA TYR A 92 10.19 4.26 9.44
C TYR A 92 8.75 4.37 8.95
N VAL A 93 7.80 4.69 9.84
CA VAL A 93 6.39 4.79 9.47
C VAL A 93 6.11 6.04 8.64
N GLU A 94 6.82 7.15 8.86
CA GLU A 94 6.76 8.34 8.01
C GLU A 94 7.17 8.02 6.57
N ASP A 95 8.29 7.30 6.38
CA ASP A 95 8.76 6.90 5.05
C ASP A 95 7.74 6.01 4.32
N VAL A 96 7.17 5.02 5.02
CA VAL A 96 6.13 4.15 4.46
C VAL A 96 4.86 4.96 4.13
N CYS A 97 4.44 5.85 5.02
CA CYS A 97 3.27 6.69 4.84
C CYS A 97 3.41 7.58 3.58
N GLU A 98 4.56 8.24 3.42
CA GLU A 98 4.85 9.08 2.26
C GLU A 98 4.92 8.28 0.96
N LEU A 99 5.49 7.08 0.98
CA LEU A 99 5.48 6.19 -0.18
C LEU A 99 4.04 5.83 -0.59
N LEU A 100 3.20 5.41 0.36
CA LEU A 100 1.82 5.03 0.08
C LEU A 100 0.97 6.22 -0.38
N LYS A 101 1.20 7.42 0.16
CA LYS A 101 0.58 8.68 -0.31
C LYS A 101 0.93 8.97 -1.76
N ARG A 102 2.19 8.83 -2.15
CA ARG A 102 2.62 9.05 -3.54
C ARG A 102 1.95 8.08 -4.50
N ILE A 103 1.90 6.80 -4.14
CA ILE A 103 1.26 5.76 -4.96
C ILE A 103 -0.24 6.03 -5.07
N SER A 104 -0.95 6.22 -3.95
CA SER A 104 -2.39 6.46 -3.95
C SER A 104 -2.76 7.76 -4.67
N GLY A 105 -1.98 8.82 -4.46
CA GLY A 105 -2.12 10.10 -5.16
C GLY A 105 -1.97 9.94 -6.67
N SER A 106 -0.90 9.28 -7.13
CA SER A 106 -0.66 9.01 -8.56
C SER A 106 -1.74 8.15 -9.21
N ILE A 107 -2.32 7.20 -8.46
CA ILE A 107 -3.48 6.43 -8.93
C ILE A 107 -4.72 7.35 -9.07
N SER A 108 -5.00 8.16 -8.05
CA SER A 108 -6.17 9.04 -8.04
C SER A 108 -6.13 10.15 -9.09
N SER A 109 -4.93 10.62 -9.45
CA SER A 109 -4.73 11.62 -10.51
C SER A 109 -4.74 11.02 -11.93
N GLY A 110 -4.66 9.68 -12.06
CA GLY A 110 -4.52 8.98 -13.34
C GLY A 110 -3.08 8.89 -13.84
N GLU A 111 -2.13 9.63 -13.24
CA GLU A 111 -0.71 9.64 -13.64
C GLU A 111 -0.07 8.25 -13.59
N TYR A 112 -0.50 7.42 -12.64
CA TYR A 112 -0.01 6.05 -12.50
C TYR A 112 -0.33 5.20 -13.72
N GLU A 113 -1.57 5.32 -14.21
CA GLU A 113 -2.03 4.59 -15.37
C GLU A 113 -1.34 5.09 -16.65
N GLU A 114 -1.24 6.41 -16.82
CA GLU A 114 -0.55 7.02 -17.96
C GLU A 114 0.91 6.55 -18.03
N SER A 115 1.60 6.56 -16.90
CA SER A 115 2.98 6.09 -16.77
C SER A 115 3.11 4.61 -17.13
N TYR A 116 2.17 3.77 -16.64
CA TYR A 116 2.16 2.35 -16.96
C TYR A 116 1.93 2.09 -18.45
N ARG A 117 0.96 2.77 -19.08
CA ARG A 117 0.68 2.67 -20.52
C ARG A 117 1.90 3.12 -21.34
N ALA A 118 2.56 4.21 -20.96
CA ALA A 118 3.76 4.71 -21.63
C ALA A 118 4.93 3.71 -21.53
N MET A 119 5.17 3.11 -20.36
CA MET A 119 6.19 2.06 -20.20
C MET A 119 5.89 0.85 -21.08
N ARG A 120 4.62 0.41 -21.12
CA ARG A 120 4.20 -0.71 -21.96
C ARG A 120 4.38 -0.45 -23.46
N ALA A 121 4.16 0.78 -23.91
CA ALA A 121 4.36 1.17 -25.31
C ALA A 121 5.83 1.21 -25.72
N ARG A 122 6.76 1.45 -24.78
CA ARG A 122 8.21 1.48 -25.02
C ARG A 122 8.90 0.11 -24.94
N GLY A 123 8.24 -0.88 -24.34
CA GLY A 123 8.73 -2.26 -24.21
C GLY A 123 8.27 -3.20 -25.34
N GLN A 124 7.76 -2.65 -26.45
CA GLN A 124 7.42 -3.37 -27.69
C GLN A 124 8.42 -3.02 -28.79
#